data_AF-A0A3P7JSK2-F1
#
_entry.id   AF-A0A3P7JSK2-F1
#
_cell.length_a   1.000
_cell.length_b   1.000
_cell.length_c   1.000
_cell.angle_alpha   90.00
_cell.angle_beta   90.00
_cell.angle_gamma   90.00
#
_symmetry.space_group_name_H-M   'P 1'
#
loop_
_entity.id
_entity.type
_entity.pdbx_description
1 polymer ?
#
loop_
_entity_poly.entity_id
_entity_poly.type
_entity_poly.pdbx_seq_one_letter_code
_entity_poly.pdbx_strand_id
1 'polypeptide(L)'
;MNKDVEEWLNYTQCESVRYYPDTQNFGKMVRMNVLSDALNSINNAEKRGKRQVLIRPASKVIVRFLTVMMRHGYIGEFEIVDDHRAGKIVVNLNGRLNKCSVISPRFDIKIK
;
A
#
# COMPACT_ATOMS: atom_id res chain seq x y z
N MET A 1 25.03 37.04 13.80
CA MET A 1 24.34 36.15 14.75
C MET A 1 22.90 36.62 14.73
N ASN A 2 21.95 35.97 14.07
CA ASN A 2 21.73 34.53 13.97
C ASN A 2 21.50 34.06 12.54
N LYS A 3 22.04 32.89 12.23
CA LYS A 3 22.19 32.27 10.90
C LYS A 3 21.06 31.30 10.55
N ASP A 4 19.87 31.44 11.13
CA ASP A 4 18.87 30.36 11.10
C ASP A 4 17.67 30.61 10.18
N VAL A 5 17.73 31.62 9.30
CA VAL A 5 16.62 31.95 8.37
C VAL A 5 16.96 31.67 6.89
N GLU A 6 18.24 31.54 6.53
CA GLU A 6 18.66 31.30 5.13
C GLU A 6 18.82 29.81 4.76
N GLU A 7 18.80 28.89 5.73
CA GLU A 7 19.05 27.46 5.44
C GLU A 7 17.80 26.70 4.94
N TRP A 8 16.60 27.27 5.07
CA TRP A 8 15.36 26.64 4.60
C TRP A 8 14.94 27.05 3.18
N LEU A 9 15.69 27.94 2.53
CA LEU A 9 15.39 28.43 1.18
C LEU A 9 16.02 27.61 0.04
N ASN A 10 16.74 26.52 0.32
CA ASN A 10 17.54 25.83 -0.71
C ASN A 10 17.25 24.34 -0.96
N TYR A 11 16.18 23.75 -0.41
CA TYR A 11 15.78 22.41 -0.85
C TYR A 11 14.36 22.40 -1.41
N THR A 12 14.32 22.67 -2.71
CA THR A 12 13.32 22.21 -3.70
C THR A 12 11.96 22.89 -3.70
N GLN A 13 11.96 24.16 -4.12
CA GLN A 13 10.89 24.69 -4.97
C GLN A 13 11.37 24.71 -6.43
N CYS A 14 10.82 23.82 -7.27
CA CYS A 14 10.66 23.94 -8.73
C CYS A 14 10.06 22.59 -9.21
N GLU A 15 8.87 22.44 -9.79
CA GLU A 15 8.03 23.38 -10.54
C GLU A 15 6.54 22.95 -10.43
N SER A 16 5.70 23.95 -10.14
CA SER A 16 4.37 24.19 -10.74
C SER A 16 3.64 23.04 -11.46
N VAL A 17 2.70 22.40 -10.75
CA VAL A 17 1.26 22.53 -11.10
C VAL A 17 0.48 22.66 -9.79
N ARG A 18 -0.11 23.84 -9.58
CA ARG A 18 -1.17 24.03 -8.60
C ARG A 18 -2.33 23.11 -8.98
N TYR A 19 -2.53 22.06 -8.19
CA TYR A 19 -3.85 21.46 -8.02
C TYR A 19 -4.03 21.26 -6.52
N TYR A 20 -4.62 22.27 -5.88
CA TYR A 20 -5.28 22.07 -4.59
C TYR A 20 -6.69 21.59 -4.92
N PRO A 21 -7.04 20.30 -4.77
CA PRO A 21 -8.45 19.94 -4.72
C PRO A 21 -8.97 20.33 -3.34
N ASP A 22 -9.79 21.36 -3.36
CA ASP A 22 -10.73 21.85 -2.35
C ASP A 22 -10.98 20.95 -1.13
N THR A 23 -10.80 21.56 0.03
CA THR A 23 -11.18 21.09 1.38
C THR A 23 -12.70 21.13 1.63
N GLN A 24 -13.56 20.85 0.65
CA GLN A 24 -15.02 20.80 0.84
C GLN A 24 -15.71 19.84 -0.17
N ASN A 25 -15.59 18.53 0.07
CA ASN A 25 -16.53 17.49 -0.37
C ASN A 25 -16.21 16.19 0.38
N PHE A 26 -16.70 16.04 1.61
CA PHE A 26 -16.67 14.79 2.38
C PHE A 26 -17.66 13.76 1.80
N GLY A 27 -17.54 13.46 0.50
CA GLY A 27 -18.18 12.32 -0.13
C GLY A 27 -17.48 11.05 0.33
N LYS A 28 -18.21 10.12 0.94
CA LYS A 28 -17.72 8.82 1.42
C LYS A 28 -17.00 8.08 0.28
N MET A 29 -15.68 8.18 0.20
CA MET A 29 -14.86 7.51 -0.81
C MET A 29 -15.07 5.99 -0.71
N VAL A 30 -15.61 5.39 -1.76
CA VAL A 30 -15.93 3.95 -1.82
C VAL A 30 -14.67 3.17 -2.20
N ARG A 31 -14.44 2.02 -1.55
CA ARG A 31 -13.33 1.13 -1.91
C ARG A 31 -13.61 0.47 -3.24
N MET A 32 -12.86 0.85 -4.27
CA MET A 32 -13.03 0.31 -5.62
C MET A 32 -12.23 -0.98 -5.87
N ASN A 33 -11.04 -1.11 -5.28
CA ASN A 33 -10.18 -2.27 -5.50
C ASN A 33 -9.48 -2.72 -4.21
N VAL A 34 -10.00 -3.79 -3.62
CA VAL A 34 -9.48 -4.36 -2.36
C VAL A 34 -8.02 -4.81 -2.45
N LEU A 35 -7.55 -5.22 -3.64
CA LEU A 35 -6.16 -5.67 -3.82
C LEU A 35 -5.19 -4.48 -3.83
N SER A 36 -5.56 -3.33 -4.42
CA SER A 36 -4.68 -2.15 -4.40
C SER A 36 -4.52 -1.63 -2.98
N ASP A 37 -5.60 -1.61 -2.21
CA ASP A 37 -5.60 -1.13 -0.83
C ASP A 37 -4.71 -2.03 0.06
N ALA A 38 -4.80 -3.35 -0.14
CA ALA A 38 -3.98 -4.34 0.55
C ALA A 38 -2.48 -4.18 0.23
N LEU A 39 -2.11 -4.14 -1.06
CA LEU A 39 -0.70 -4.03 -1.46
C LEU A 39 -0.10 -2.67 -1.08
N ASN A 40 -0.86 -1.58 -1.18
CA ASN A 40 -0.40 -0.27 -0.72
C ASN A 40 -0.15 -0.27 0.79
N SER A 41 -0.99 -0.93 1.57
CA SER A 41 -0.80 -1.06 3.02
C SER A 41 0.46 -1.86 3.36
N ILE A 42 0.74 -2.94 2.64
CA ILE A 42 1.98 -3.72 2.78
C ILE A 42 3.21 -2.87 2.44
N ASN A 43 3.21 -2.21 1.28
CA ASN A 43 4.32 -1.38 0.83
C ASN A 43 4.62 -0.24 1.81
N ASN A 44 3.58 0.42 2.33
CA ASN A 44 3.73 1.49 3.30
C ASN A 44 4.25 0.99 4.66
N ALA A 45 3.91 -0.23 5.05
CA ALA A 45 4.39 -0.82 6.29
C ALA A 45 5.84 -1.30 6.19
N GLU A 46 6.23 -1.91 5.06
CA GLU A 46 7.61 -2.29 4.76
C GLU A 46 8.53 -1.06 4.72
N LYS A 47 8.12 0.00 4.02
CA LYS A 47 8.88 1.28 4.01
C LYS A 47 9.02 1.90 5.40
N ARG A 48 8.07 1.65 6.29
CA ARG A 48 8.12 2.09 7.69
C ARG A 48 8.87 1.10 8.60
N GLY A 49 9.35 -0.03 8.09
CA GLY A 49 10.05 -1.06 8.87
C GLY A 49 9.16 -1.79 9.88
N LYS A 50 7.85 -1.86 9.65
CA LYS A 50 6.93 -2.61 10.53
C LYS A 50 7.11 -4.11 10.32
N ARG A 51 7.07 -4.89 11.41
CA ARG A 51 7.18 -6.35 11.37
C ARG A 51 5.89 -7.06 10.92
N GLN A 52 4.74 -6.41 11.05
CA GLN A 52 3.44 -7.00 10.74
C GLN A 52 2.47 -5.98 10.16
N VAL A 53 1.57 -6.46 9.31
CA VAL A 53 0.51 -5.67 8.68
C VAL A 53 -0.83 -6.35 8.85
N LEU A 54 -1.82 -5.53 9.13
CA LEU A 54 -3.21 -5.96 9.23
C LEU A 54 -3.98 -5.41 8.04
N ILE A 55 -4.52 -6.32 7.23
CA ILE A 55 -5.28 -6.00 6.02
C ILE A 55 -6.75 -6.27 6.27
N ARG A 56 -7.59 -5.31 5.89
CA ARG A 56 -9.06 -5.40 5.92
C ARG A 56 -9.58 -4.82 4.62
N PRO A 57 -10.40 -5.51 3.81
CA PRO A 57 -11.04 -6.82 3.97
C PRO A 57 -10.19 -8.02 3.51
N ALA A 58 -10.49 -9.23 3.98
CA ALA A 58 -9.92 -10.46 3.47
C ALA A 58 -10.69 -10.92 2.21
N SER A 59 -9.98 -11.14 1.10
CA SER A 59 -10.58 -11.67 -0.14
C SER A 59 -9.79 -12.87 -0.66
N LYS A 60 -10.46 -13.79 -1.35
CA LYS A 60 -9.83 -14.98 -1.97
C LYS A 60 -8.68 -14.60 -2.91
N VAL A 61 -8.78 -13.47 -3.60
CA VAL A 61 -7.73 -12.96 -4.49
C VAL A 61 -6.49 -12.55 -3.70
N ILE A 62 -6.66 -11.84 -2.59
CA ILE A 62 -5.53 -11.44 -1.73
C ILE A 62 -4.84 -12.69 -1.16
N VAL A 63 -5.60 -13.68 -0.67
CA VAL A 63 -5.03 -14.92 -0.13
C VAL A 63 -4.21 -15.68 -1.19
N ARG A 64 -4.75 -15.83 -2.41
CA ARG A 64 -4.02 -16.47 -3.52
C ARG A 64 -2.74 -15.70 -3.88
N PHE A 65 -2.81 -14.37 -3.88
CA PHE A 65 -1.66 -13.52 -4.18
C PHE A 65 -0.57 -13.63 -3.10
N LEU A 66 -0.95 -13.55 -1.82
CA LEU A 66 -0.02 -13.72 -0.70
C LEU A 66 0.60 -15.12 -0.69
N THR A 67 -0.16 -16.15 -1.07
CA THR A 67 0.40 -17.50 -1.22
C THR A 67 1.54 -17.55 -2.24
N VAL A 68 1.39 -16.87 -3.39
CA VAL A 68 2.47 -16.78 -4.39
C VAL A 68 3.65 -15.98 -3.86
N MET A 69 3.41 -14.86 -3.17
CA MET A 69 4.47 -14.05 -2.57
C MET A 69 5.27 -14.82 -1.50
N MET A 70 4.59 -15.65 -0.71
CA MET A 70 5.20 -16.50 0.31
C MET A 70 6.06 -17.60 -0.33
N ARG A 71 5.59 -18.23 -1.42
CA ARG A 71 6.37 -19.23 -2.17
C ARG A 71 7.69 -18.66 -2.73
N HIS A 72 7.69 -17.39 -3.11
CA HIS A 72 8.90 -16.69 -3.57
C HIS A 72 9.75 -16.10 -2.43
N GLY A 73 9.31 -16.20 -1.17
CA GLY A 73 10.05 -15.73 0.00
C GLY A 73 10.10 -14.21 0.17
N TYR A 74 9.16 -13.47 -0.44
CA TYR A 74 9.07 -12.01 -0.25
C TYR A 74 8.44 -11.63 1.09
N ILE A 75 7.44 -12.39 1.51
CA ILE A 75 6.73 -12.22 2.78
C ILE A 75 6.94 -13.45 3.67
N GLY A 76 6.71 -13.29 4.96
CA GLY A 76 6.70 -14.41 5.91
C GLY A 76 5.34 -15.13 5.90
N GLU A 77 5.01 -15.69 7.06
CA GLU A 77 3.71 -16.32 7.31
C GLU A 77 2.58 -15.29 7.32
N PHE A 78 1.38 -15.72 6.96
CA PHE A 78 0.18 -14.92 7.09
C PHE A 78 -0.95 -15.73 7.72
N GLU A 79 -1.76 -15.07 8.52
CA GLU A 79 -2.90 -15.65 9.24
C GLU A 79 -4.20 -14.99 8.79
N ILE A 80 -5.24 -15.79 8.60
CA ILE A 80 -6.58 -15.33 8.29
C ILE A 80 -7.40 -15.37 9.58
N VAL A 81 -7.85 -14.21 10.04
CA VAL A 81 -8.70 -14.05 11.22
C VAL A 81 -10.13 -13.81 10.77
N ASP A 82 -11.07 -14.62 11.25
CA ASP A 82 -12.49 -14.47 10.96
C ASP A 82 -13.13 -13.46 11.93
N ASP A 83 -13.74 -12.41 11.38
CA ASP A 83 -14.47 -11.38 12.13
C ASP A 83 -15.98 -11.44 11.91
N HIS A 84 -16.49 -12.55 11.32
CA HIS A 84 -17.88 -12.74 10.88
C HIS A 84 -18.39 -11.67 9.90
N ARG A 85 -17.52 -10.77 9.42
CA ARG A 85 -17.86 -9.72 8.47
C ARG A 85 -17.17 -9.97 7.15
N ALA A 86 -15.94 -9.49 7.02
CA ALA A 86 -15.17 -9.52 5.78
C ALA A 86 -13.80 -10.18 5.96
N GLY A 87 -13.52 -10.71 7.14
CA GLY A 87 -12.24 -11.28 7.52
C GLY A 87 -11.12 -10.23 7.59
N LYS A 88 -10.05 -10.62 8.26
CA LYS A 88 -8.83 -9.83 8.41
C LYS A 88 -7.65 -10.72 8.10
N ILE A 89 -6.60 -10.16 7.53
CA ILE A 89 -5.37 -10.92 7.26
C ILE A 89 -4.23 -10.23 8.00
N VAL A 90 -3.53 -10.99 8.84
CA VAL A 90 -2.29 -10.56 9.46
C VAL A 90 -1.14 -11.11 8.63
N VAL A 91 -0.28 -10.25 8.12
CA VAL A 91 0.88 -10.64 7.31
C VAL A 91 2.15 -10.28 8.06
N ASN A 92 3.04 -11.26 8.23
CA ASN A 92 4.36 -11.05 8.79
C ASN A 92 5.34 -10.63 7.69
N LEU A 93 6.04 -9.54 7.95
CA LEU A 93 6.97 -8.90 7.03
C LEU A 93 8.41 -9.24 7.41
N ASN A 94 9.19 -9.59 6.40
CA ASN A 94 10.59 -10.03 6.55
C ASN A 94 11.60 -8.93 6.15
N GLY A 95 11.14 -7.78 5.65
CA GLY A 95 12.02 -6.68 5.22
C GLY A 95 12.69 -6.88 3.86
N ARG A 96 12.30 -7.92 3.09
CA ARG A 96 12.86 -8.21 1.76
C ARG A 96 12.08 -7.55 0.62
N LEU A 97 10.90 -7.00 0.92
CA LEU A 97 9.98 -6.47 -0.08
C LEU A 97 10.29 -4.99 -0.36
N ASN A 98 10.74 -4.68 -1.59
CA ASN A 98 11.05 -3.32 -2.01
C ASN A 98 9.82 -2.52 -2.46
N LYS A 99 8.99 -3.13 -3.32
CA LYS A 99 7.74 -2.51 -3.81
C LYS A 99 6.72 -3.57 -4.19
N CYS A 100 5.47 -3.33 -3.83
CA CYS A 100 4.32 -4.05 -4.34
C CYS A 100 3.22 -3.06 -4.73
N SER A 101 2.55 -3.33 -5.86
CA SER A 101 1.47 -2.48 -6.39
C SER A 101 0.62 -3.29 -7.36
N VAL A 102 -0.62 -2.87 -7.57
CA VAL A 102 -1.54 -3.46 -8.54
C VAL A 102 -1.47 -2.69 -9.86
N ILE A 103 -1.56 -3.41 -10.98
CA ILE A 103 -1.76 -2.82 -12.32
C ILE A 103 -3.27 -2.60 -12.52
N SER A 104 -3.64 -1.36 -12.87
CA SER A 104 -5.03 -0.97 -13.12
C SER A 104 -5.11 -0.09 -14.37
N PRO A 105 -6.00 -0.38 -15.34
CA PRO A 105 -6.90 -1.54 -15.45
C PRO A 105 -6.19 -2.89 -15.60
N ARG A 106 -6.91 -4.00 -15.41
CA ARG A 106 -6.37 -5.36 -15.64
C ARG A 106 -6.49 -5.67 -17.14
N PHE A 107 -5.37 -5.61 -17.86
CA PHE A 107 -5.34 -5.91 -19.29
C PHE A 107 -5.34 -7.41 -19.55
N ASP A 108 -6.11 -7.85 -20.55
CA ASP A 108 -6.07 -9.21 -21.06
C ASP A 108 -4.83 -9.39 -21.93
N ILE A 109 -3.95 -10.33 -21.56
CA ILE A 109 -2.70 -10.61 -22.28
C ILE A 109 -2.90 -11.88 -23.11
N LYS A 110 -2.74 -11.77 -24.44
CA LYS A 110 -2.68 -12.95 -25.32
C LYS A 110 -1.31 -13.60 -25.20
N ILE A 111 -1.28 -14.92 -25.02
CA ILE A 111 -0.05 -15.71 -25.06
C ILE A 111 0.42 -15.75 -26.52
N LYS A 112 1.70 -15.46 -26.74
CA LYS A 112 2.33 -15.50 -28.06
C LYS A 112 2.68 -16.93 -28.45
#